data_AF-A0A961PB73-F1
#
_entry.id   AF-A0A961PB73-F1
#
_cell.length_a   1.000
_cell.length_b   1.000
_cell.length_c   1.000
_cell.angle_alpha   90.00
_cell.angle_beta   90.00
_cell.angle_gamma   90.00
#
_symmetry.space_group_name_H-M   'P 1'
#
loop_
_entity.id
_entity.type
_entity.pdbx_description
1 polymer ?
#
loop_
_entity_poly.entity_id
_entity_poly.type
_entity_poly.pdbx_seq_one_letter_code
_entity_poly.pdbx_strand_id
1 'polypeptide(L)' 'MPQKRLLSLWFPRLAAERVMRLDRGLPAGPLAVVADRRGAQVLVSLNAEASRAGLAPGQPLRDARAI' A
#
# COMPACT_ATOMS: atom_id res chain seq x y z
N MET A 1 34.49 -11.78 -21.29
CA MET A 1 33.83 -10.93 -20.26
C MET A 1 32.60 -11.68 -19.76
N PRO A 2 32.35 -11.81 -18.44
CA PRO A 2 31.14 -12.46 -17.95
C PRO A 2 29.89 -11.67 -18.38
N GLN A 3 28.83 -12.39 -18.76
CA GLN A 3 27.57 -11.79 -19.19
C GLN A 3 26.83 -11.17 -18.00
N LYS A 4 26.39 -9.91 -18.11
CA LYS A 4 25.58 -9.26 -17.07
C LYS A 4 24.18 -9.89 -17.00
N ARG A 5 23.75 -10.27 -15.80
CA ARG A 5 22.39 -10.76 -15.51
C ARG A 5 21.66 -9.69 -14.70
N LEU A 6 20.53 -9.19 -15.21
CA LEU A 6 19.70 -8.20 -14.54
C LEU A 6 18.36 -8.82 -14.15
N LEU A 7 17.88 -8.50 -12.95
CA LEU A 7 16.54 -8.87 -12.46
C LEU A 7 15.83 -7.58 -12.06
N SER A 8 14.61 -7.38 -12.56
CA SER A 8 13.70 -6.34 -12.11
C SER A 8 12.52 -7.00 -11.41
N LEU A 9 12.22 -6.54 -10.20
CA LEU A 9 11.07 -7.00 -9.42
C LEU A 9 10.19 -5.81 -9.09
N TRP A 10 8.89 -6.00 -9.24
CA TRP A 10 7.89 -4.99 -8.89
C TRP A 10 7.00 -5.49 -7.75
N PHE A 11 6.86 -4.66 -6.72
CA PHE A 11 6.06 -4.97 -5.54
C PHE A 11 4.92 -3.94 -5.41
N PRO A 12 3.73 -4.23 -5.97
CA PRO A 12 2.66 -3.24 -6.08
C PRO A 12 2.07 -2.80 -4.72
N ARG A 13 2.33 -3.55 -3.64
CA ARG A 13 1.76 -3.33 -2.30
C ARG A 13 2.82 -3.33 -1.20
N LEU A 14 4.08 -3.04 -1.54
CA LEU A 14 5.24 -3.26 -0.66
C LEU A 14 5.07 -2.62 0.72
N ALA A 15 4.59 -1.38 0.80
CA ALA A 15 4.46 -0.70 2.09
C ALA A 15 3.39 -1.36 2.97
N ALA A 16 2.25 -1.75 2.41
CA ALA A 16 1.21 -2.48 3.13
C ALA A 16 1.70 -3.87 3.57
N GLU A 17 2.36 -4.61 2.68
CA GLU A 17 2.90 -5.94 2.98
C GLU A 17 3.99 -5.90 4.06
N ARG A 18 4.83 -4.85 4.08
CA ARG A 18 5.84 -4.65 5.12
C ARG A 18 5.20 -4.48 6.49
N VAL A 19 4.15 -3.66 6.61
CA VAL A 19 3.42 -3.47 7.88
C VAL A 19 2.80 -4.79 8.34
N MET A 20 2.09 -5.50 7.46
CA MET A 20 1.45 -6.78 7.78
C MET A 20 2.44 -7.86 8.21
N ARG A 21 3.68 -7.84 7.71
CA ARG A 21 4.72 -8.80 8.09
C ARG A 21 5.42 -8.46 9.41
N LEU A 22 5.54 -7.18 9.72
CA LEU A 22 6.27 -6.71 10.91
C LEU A 22 5.38 -6.63 12.14
N ASP A 23 4.09 -6.32 11.97
CA ASP A 23 3.16 -6.15 13.08
C ASP A 23 2.34 -7.41 13.32
N ARG A 24 2.75 -8.21 14.32
CA ARG A 24 2.06 -9.43 14.73
C ARG A 24 0.71 -9.18 15.41
N GLY A 25 0.44 -7.95 15.84
CA GLY A 25 -0.82 -7.56 16.50
C GLY A 25 -1.80 -6.87 15.56
N LEU A 26 -1.45 -6.72 14.29
CA LEU A 26 -2.29 -6.03 13.32
C LEU A 26 -3.63 -6.79 13.15
N PRO A 27 -4.77 -6.12 13.35
CA PRO A 27 -6.06 -6.75 13.14
C PRO A 27 -6.22 -7.17 11.67
N ALA A 28 -6.90 -8.28 11.44
CA ALA A 28 -7.31 -8.68 10.10
C ALA A 28 -8.26 -7.63 9.51
N GLY A 29 -8.23 -7.45 8.19
CA GLY A 29 -9.11 -6.52 7.50
C GLY A 29 -8.43 -5.63 6.45
N PRO A 30 -9.19 -4.70 5.86
CA PRO A 30 -8.67 -3.63 5.01
C PRO A 30 -7.56 -2.83 5.70
N LEU A 31 -6.39 -2.75 5.05
CA LEU A 31 -5.26 -1.93 5.48
C LEU A 31 -4.82 -0.99 4.35
N ALA A 32 -4.61 0.27 4.71
CA ALA A 32 -4.04 1.30 3.85
C ALA A 32 -2.88 2.01 4.54
N VAL A 33 -1.82 2.26 3.78
CA VAL A 33 -0.72 3.17 4.16
C VAL A 33 -0.99 4.52 3.53
N VAL A 34 -0.85 5.58 4.33
CA VAL A 34 -1.09 6.98 3.94
C VAL A 34 0.22 7.74 3.90
N ALA A 35 0.33 8.71 3.00
CA ALA A 35 1.41 9.70 3.03
C ALA A 35 0.86 11.11 2.81
N ASP A 36 1.58 12.10 3.33
CA ASP A 36 1.32 13.50 3.02
C ASP A 36 1.84 13.84 1.61
N ARG A 37 0.95 14.41 0.79
CA ARG A 37 1.22 14.90 -0.56
C ARG A 37 0.62 16.29 -0.70
N ARG A 38 1.47 17.31 -0.85
CA ARG A 38 1.06 18.72 -1.05
C ARG A 38 0.07 19.22 0.02
N GLY A 39 0.29 18.85 1.27
CA GLY A 39 -0.58 19.23 2.40
C GLY A 39 -1.86 18.41 2.55
N ALA A 40 -2.04 17.34 1.76
CA ALA A 40 -3.16 16.41 1.90
C ALA A 40 -2.68 14.98 2.16
N GLN A 41 -3.43 14.25 2.99
CA GLN A 41 -3.22 12.82 3.22
C GLN A 41 -3.87 11.99 2.10
N VAL A 42 -3.09 11.11 1.47
CA VAL A 42 -3.56 10.24 0.39
C VAL A 42 -3.13 8.79 0.62
N LEU A 43 -3.92 7.84 0.14
CA LEU A 43 -3.56 6.43 0.15
C LEU A 43 -2.39 6.17 -0.80
N VAL A 44 -1.33 5.53 -0.35
CA VAL A 44 -0.13 5.24 -1.16
C VAL A 44 0.18 3.76 -1.35
N SER A 45 -0.39 2.90 -0.50
CA SER A 45 -0.32 1.44 -0.66
C SER A 45 -1.49 0.80 0.06
N LEU A 46 -2.05 -0.25 -0.53
CA LEU A 46 -3.21 -0.95 -0.01
C LEU A 46 -2.91 -2.44 0.10
N ASN A 47 -3.49 -3.12 1.09
CA ASN A 47 -3.55 -4.58 1.05
C ASN A 47 -4.64 -5.05 0.07
N ALA A 48 -4.72 -6.36 -0.14
CA ALA A 48 -5.70 -6.95 -1.06
C ALA A 48 -7.14 -6.69 -0.60
N GLU A 49 -7.42 -6.73 0.70
CA GLU A 49 -8.74 -6.50 1.27
C GLU A 49 -9.22 -5.06 1.08
N ALA A 50 -8.38 -4.07 1.34
CA ALA A 50 -8.66 -2.67 1.09
C ALA A 50 -8.95 -2.40 -0.40
N SER A 51 -8.18 -3.04 -1.29
CA SER A 51 -8.44 -2.92 -2.74
C SER A 51 -9.80 -3.50 -3.12
N ARG A 52 -10.19 -4.64 -2.54
CA ARG A 52 -11.51 -5.27 -2.77
C ARG A 52 -12.66 -4.46 -2.17
N ALA A 53 -12.41 -3.70 -1.10
CA ALA A 53 -13.38 -2.78 -0.51
C ALA A 53 -13.62 -1.52 -1.37
N GLY A 54 -12.93 -1.38 -2.51
CA GLY A 54 -13.11 -0.24 -3.42
C GLY A 54 -12.14 0.92 -3.18
N LEU A 55 -11.18 0.77 -2.26
CA LEU A 55 -10.13 1.78 -2.06
C LEU A 55 -9.10 1.74 -3.19
N ALA A 56 -8.56 2.90 -3.55
CA ALA A 56 -7.55 3.04 -4.61
C ALA A 56 -6.34 3.90 -4.18
N PRO A 57 -5.11 3.60 -4.64
CA PRO A 57 -3.97 4.49 -4.45
C PRO A 57 -4.21 5.87 -5.08
N GLY A 58 -3.74 6.92 -4.42
CA GLY A 58 -3.97 8.31 -4.83
C GLY A 58 -5.29 8.91 -4.29
N GLN A 59 -6.19 8.08 -3.77
CA GLN A 59 -7.43 8.55 -3.14
C GLN A 59 -7.11 9.40 -1.90
N PRO A 60 -7.75 10.57 -1.73
CA PRO A 60 -7.65 11.34 -0.49
C PRO A 60 -8.14 10.52 0.70
N LEU A 61 -7.44 10.57 1.83
CA LEU A 61 -7.82 9.81 3.03
C LEU A 61 -9.25 10.15 3.50
N ARG A 62 -9.67 11.40 3.33
CA ARG A 62 -11.04 11.83 3.63
C ARG A 62 -12.09 11.04 2.85
N ASP A 63 -11.88 10.84 1.55
CA ASP A 63 -12.83 10.16 0.67
C ASP A 63 -12.76 8.66 0.92
N ALA A 64 -11.56 8.13 1.21
CA ALA A 64 -11.36 6.73 1.57
C ALA A 64 -12.08 6.33 2.85
N ARG A 65 -12.26 7.25 3.81
CA ARG A 65 -13.00 7.01 5.05
C ARG A 65 -14.52 6.97 4.88
N ALA A 66 -15.03 7.40 3.72
CA ALA A 66 -16.46 7.41 3.42
C ALA A 66 -16.93 6.14 2.69
N ILE A 67 -16.01 5.23 2.38
CA ILE A 67 -16.25 3.91 1.78
C ILE A 67 -16.27 2.87 2.90
#